data_AF-A0A8K0LTD3-F1
#
_entry.id   AF-A0A8K0LTD3-F1
#
_cell.length_a   1.000
_cell.length_b   1.000
_cell.length_c   1.000
_cell.angle_alpha   90.00
_cell.angle_beta   90.00
_cell.angle_gamma   90.00
#
_symmetry.space_group_name_H-M   'P 1'
#
loop_
_entity.id
_entity.type
_entity.pdbx_description
1 polymer ?
#
loop_
_entity_poly.entity_id
_entity_poly.type
_entity_poly.pdbx_seq_one_letter_code
_entity_poly.pdbx_strand_id
1 'polypeptide(L)'
;MSTEMETEYKLPFTTTPTASLITTSPSKARLPAPLSESTCIATTKERKYYRAPAVFLKRSLRPDEYQTGADGVTIHVPRLARERLMNEAAALDFVRRNTDLPVPRVWAYFESDGAYCLMTEAMPGVELSCLWEDQKPTVLAELAKHVTTLKTLRSDRLGGPTGLVVPPVRLRSGGDGEELSGESETRGWGGDEEIHVEQQGGLHQPQPGSQEGQDELHLPPLPEESSQTFDSPTGSPQLPNSTSLATTPSSKPYVFCHNDLHQNNILVDPSTLKITAILDWEYAGFYPAWVECPAACYTRLGDCVGLEFQ
;
A
#
# COMPACT_ATOMS: atom_id res chain seq x y z
N MET A 1 -14.85 -2.11 57.21
CA MET A 1 -14.43 -3.32 56.49
C MET A 1 -15.47 -3.60 55.43
N SER A 2 -15.03 -3.64 54.16
CA SER A 2 -15.62 -4.35 53.01
C SER A 2 -17.02 -3.89 52.53
N THR A 3 -17.19 -3.13 51.44
CA THR A 3 -17.06 -3.42 49.98
C THR A 3 -18.11 -4.37 49.41
N GLU A 4 -19.08 -3.81 48.69
CA GLU A 4 -19.86 -4.43 47.59
C GLU A 4 -20.06 -3.30 46.55
N MET A 5 -19.27 -3.17 45.47
CA MET A 5 -19.32 -3.84 44.16
C MET A 5 -20.64 -3.60 43.38
N GLU A 6 -20.89 -2.35 42.98
CA GLU A 6 -21.78 -2.06 41.84
C GLU A 6 -21.04 -2.32 40.53
N THR A 7 -21.45 -3.37 39.82
CA THR A 7 -21.07 -3.65 38.43
C THR A 7 -22.33 -3.61 37.60
N GLU A 8 -22.50 -2.55 36.79
CA GLU A 8 -23.48 -2.58 35.70
C GLU A 8 -22.98 -1.72 34.53
N TYR A 9 -22.24 -2.34 33.61
CA TYR A 9 -21.96 -1.77 32.29
C TYR A 9 -22.94 -2.40 31.29
N LYS A 10 -24.05 -1.70 31.02
CA LYS A 10 -25.02 -2.06 29.97
C LYS A 10 -24.70 -1.30 28.68
N LEU A 11 -24.29 -2.02 27.64
CA LEU A 11 -24.30 -1.52 26.26
C LEU A 11 -25.74 -1.52 25.73
N PRO A 12 -26.25 -0.43 25.11
CA PRO A 12 -27.47 -0.50 24.30
C PRO A 12 -27.09 -0.54 22.82
N PHE A 13 -27.08 -1.73 22.21
CA PHE A 13 -27.17 -1.86 20.76
C PHE A 13 -28.23 -2.90 20.39
N THR A 14 -29.46 -2.42 20.25
CA THR A 14 -30.49 -3.07 19.44
C THR A 14 -31.28 -1.99 18.73
N THR A 15 -31.00 -1.82 17.44
CA THR A 15 -32.02 -1.65 16.39
C THR A 15 -31.33 -1.72 15.03
N THR A 16 -31.76 -2.69 14.22
CA THR A 16 -31.51 -2.81 12.78
C THR A 16 -31.95 -1.54 12.06
N PRO A 17 -31.18 -0.96 11.13
CA PRO A 17 -31.73 0.07 10.25
C PRO A 17 -32.35 -0.59 9.02
N THR A 18 -33.67 -0.51 8.96
CA THR A 18 -34.47 -0.64 7.73
C THR A 18 -33.95 0.38 6.70
N ALA A 19 -33.55 -0.12 5.53
CA ALA A 19 -33.15 0.69 4.40
C ALA A 19 -34.30 1.64 4.01
N SER A 20 -34.11 2.93 4.27
CA SER A 20 -34.96 4.00 3.80
C SER A 20 -34.10 4.89 2.91
N LEU A 21 -34.36 4.85 1.60
CA LEU A 21 -33.78 5.76 0.63
C LEU A 21 -34.18 7.19 1.01
N ILE A 22 -33.23 7.98 1.51
CA ILE A 22 -33.36 9.43 1.66
C ILE A 22 -32.52 10.06 0.57
N THR A 23 -33.20 10.51 -0.49
CA THR A 23 -32.69 11.50 -1.43
C THR A 23 -32.71 12.86 -0.74
N THR A 24 -31.53 13.40 -0.44
CA THR A 24 -31.35 14.82 -0.10
C THR A 24 -30.34 15.45 -1.05
N SER A 25 -30.63 16.69 -1.45
CA SER A 25 -29.82 17.65 -2.23
C SER A 25 -28.31 17.61 -1.94
N PRO A 26 -27.44 18.14 -2.84
CA PRO A 26 -25.98 18.02 -2.78
C PRO A 26 -25.34 18.89 -1.67
N SER A 27 -25.69 18.62 -0.42
CA SER A 27 -24.94 19.07 0.74
C SER A 27 -23.96 17.96 1.12
N LYS A 28 -22.67 18.24 0.92
CA LYS A 28 -21.48 17.47 1.34
C LYS A 28 -21.81 16.33 2.30
N ALA A 29 -21.70 15.08 1.85
CA ALA A 29 -21.96 13.95 2.74
C ALA A 29 -20.99 14.01 3.94
N ARG A 30 -21.54 13.79 5.14
CA ARG A 30 -20.83 13.96 6.41
C ARG A 30 -20.05 12.69 6.75
N LEU A 31 -18.83 12.86 7.25
CA LEU A 31 -18.10 11.76 7.89
C LEU A 31 -18.94 11.17 9.04
N PRO A 32 -18.88 9.84 9.27
CA PRO A 32 -19.60 9.22 10.36
C PRO A 32 -19.04 9.69 11.70
N ALA A 33 -19.92 10.01 12.67
CA ALA A 33 -19.49 10.34 14.03
C ALA A 33 -18.69 9.15 14.62
N PRO A 34 -17.57 9.39 15.33
CA PRO A 34 -17.09 10.67 15.88
C PRO A 34 -16.19 11.49 14.93
N LEU A 35 -16.04 11.10 13.66
CA LEU A 35 -15.09 11.74 12.74
C LEU A 35 -15.62 13.05 12.17
N SER A 36 -14.70 13.97 11.95
CA SER A 36 -14.93 15.24 11.25
C SER A 36 -13.64 15.69 10.54
N GLU A 37 -13.71 16.74 9.74
CA GLU A 37 -12.50 17.26 9.05
C GLU A 37 -11.40 17.68 10.04
N SER A 38 -11.73 18.10 11.28
CA SER A 38 -10.71 18.41 12.30
C SER A 38 -9.99 17.18 12.84
N THR A 39 -10.49 15.97 12.56
CA THR A 39 -9.84 14.69 12.90
C THR A 39 -9.01 14.13 11.75
N CYS A 40 -8.89 14.86 10.63
CA CYS A 40 -8.00 14.50 9.54
C CYS A 40 -6.56 14.68 9.97
N ILE A 41 -5.81 13.57 10.03
CA ILE A 41 -4.40 13.57 10.46
C ILE A 41 -3.43 13.66 9.29
N ALA A 42 -3.86 13.29 8.08
CA ALA A 42 -3.04 13.37 6.88
C ALA A 42 -3.88 13.39 5.60
N THR A 43 -3.38 14.07 4.57
CA THR A 43 -3.88 14.02 3.20
C THR A 43 -2.69 13.72 2.28
N THR A 44 -2.77 12.63 1.52
CA THR A 44 -1.77 12.27 0.50
C THR A 44 -2.35 12.49 -0.90
N LYS A 45 -1.53 12.29 -1.93
CA LYS A 45 -1.99 12.23 -3.33
C LYS A 45 -3.00 11.12 -3.59
N GLU A 46 -3.14 10.15 -2.69
CA GLU A 46 -4.00 8.98 -2.85
C GLU A 46 -5.28 9.06 -2.02
N ARG A 47 -5.23 9.59 -0.79
CA ARG A 47 -6.35 9.55 0.16
C ARG A 47 -6.19 10.48 1.36
N LYS A 48 -7.28 10.65 2.12
CA LYS A 48 -7.28 11.26 3.45
C LYS A 48 -7.33 10.21 4.56
N TYR A 49 -6.73 10.53 5.69
CA TYR A 49 -6.69 9.70 6.89
C TYR A 49 -7.27 10.46 8.07
N TYR A 50 -8.18 9.81 8.80
CA TYR A 50 -8.83 10.39 9.97
C TYR A 50 -8.64 9.48 11.17
N ARG A 51 -8.44 10.08 12.35
CA ARG A 51 -8.24 9.34 13.60
C ARG A 51 -9.04 9.94 14.74
N ALA A 52 -9.76 9.07 15.44
CA ALA A 52 -10.39 9.32 16.74
C ALA A 52 -9.95 8.21 17.71
N PRO A 53 -10.20 8.32 19.04
CA PRO A 53 -9.60 7.42 20.03
C PRO A 53 -9.76 5.92 19.75
N ALA A 54 -10.92 5.50 19.24
CA ALA A 54 -11.15 4.11 18.85
C ALA A 54 -11.07 3.90 17.34
N VAL A 55 -11.17 4.94 16.51
CA VAL A 55 -11.49 4.84 15.08
C VAL A 55 -10.35 5.32 14.20
N PHE A 56 -10.00 4.52 13.19
CA PHE A 56 -9.17 4.94 12.07
C PHE A 56 -9.98 4.85 10.78
N LEU A 57 -9.91 5.88 9.93
CA LEU A 57 -10.63 5.91 8.66
C LEU A 57 -9.67 6.30 7.52
N LYS A 58 -9.65 5.49 6.47
CA LYS A 58 -9.07 5.82 5.17
C LYS A 58 -10.18 6.22 4.21
N ARG A 59 -10.03 7.35 3.51
CA ARG A 59 -11.01 7.83 2.52
C ARG A 59 -10.32 8.19 1.22
N SER A 60 -10.70 7.56 0.11
CA SER A 60 -10.19 7.95 -1.22
C SER A 60 -10.46 9.43 -1.48
N LEU A 61 -9.56 10.08 -2.22
CA LEU A 61 -9.83 11.45 -2.69
C LEU A 61 -11.02 11.45 -3.64
N ARG A 62 -11.78 12.55 -3.61
CA ARG A 62 -12.78 12.86 -4.63
C ARG A 62 -12.11 13.51 -5.84
N PRO A 63 -12.74 13.51 -7.03
CA PRO A 63 -12.19 14.17 -8.21
C PRO A 63 -11.84 15.64 -8.01
N ASP A 64 -12.63 16.38 -7.23
CA ASP A 64 -12.37 17.79 -6.88
C ASP A 64 -11.26 17.98 -5.83
N GLU A 65 -10.79 16.89 -5.22
CA GLU A 65 -9.68 16.87 -4.25
C GLU A 65 -8.36 16.36 -4.86
N TYR A 66 -8.35 15.99 -6.15
CA TYR A 66 -7.15 15.52 -6.82
C TYR A 66 -6.09 16.62 -6.89
N GLN A 67 -4.84 16.22 -6.67
CA GLN A 67 -3.72 17.15 -6.57
C GLN A 67 -3.08 17.35 -7.94
N THR A 68 -2.65 18.58 -8.22
CA THR A 68 -1.91 18.92 -9.44
C THR A 68 -0.44 18.52 -9.31
N GLY A 69 0.16 18.09 -10.42
CA GLY A 69 1.58 17.84 -10.59
C GLY A 69 2.42 19.12 -10.48
N ALA A 70 3.75 18.95 -10.46
CA ALA A 70 4.68 20.07 -10.35
C ALA A 70 4.65 21.02 -11.56
N ASP A 71 4.15 20.53 -12.69
CA ASP A 71 3.94 21.29 -13.93
C ASP A 71 2.72 22.23 -13.88
N GLY A 72 1.87 22.11 -12.86
CA GLY A 72 0.64 22.89 -12.74
C GLY A 72 -0.46 22.48 -13.73
N VAL A 73 -0.26 21.42 -14.52
CA VAL A 73 -1.18 21.00 -15.59
C VAL A 73 -1.68 19.58 -15.37
N THR A 74 -0.79 18.67 -15.00
CA THR A 74 -1.14 17.26 -14.83
C THR A 74 -1.94 17.07 -13.55
N ILE A 75 -3.09 16.39 -13.61
CA ILE A 75 -3.86 16.01 -12.43
C ILE A 75 -3.46 14.61 -12.00
N HIS A 76 -3.02 14.45 -10.76
CA HIS A 76 -2.72 13.13 -10.20
C HIS A 76 -4.02 12.40 -9.83
N VAL A 77 -4.41 11.43 -10.65
CA VAL A 77 -5.57 10.56 -10.41
C VAL A 77 -5.14 9.30 -9.63
N PRO A 78 -5.66 9.07 -8.41
CA PRO A 78 -5.35 7.88 -7.61
C PRO A 78 -5.74 6.57 -8.30
N ARG A 79 -4.75 5.77 -8.74
CA ARG A 79 -5.00 4.51 -9.46
C ARG A 79 -5.62 3.46 -8.53
N LEU A 80 -6.74 2.84 -8.93
CA LEU A 80 -7.39 1.77 -8.17
C LEU A 80 -7.73 2.16 -6.71
N ALA A 81 -7.98 3.44 -6.42
CA ALA A 81 -8.13 3.91 -5.04
C ALA A 81 -9.27 3.23 -4.28
N ARG A 82 -10.37 2.93 -4.97
CA ARG A 82 -11.52 2.20 -4.44
C ARG A 82 -11.18 0.72 -4.25
N GLU A 83 -10.65 0.09 -5.28
CA GLU A 83 -10.31 -1.34 -5.32
C GLU A 83 -9.28 -1.70 -4.24
N ARG A 84 -8.28 -0.86 -4.02
CA ARG A 84 -7.28 -1.05 -2.97
C ARG A 84 -7.90 -1.03 -1.57
N LEU A 85 -8.81 -0.09 -1.28
CA LEU A 85 -9.52 -0.05 0.00
C LEU A 85 -10.50 -1.22 0.18
N MET A 86 -11.15 -1.66 -0.90
CA MET A 86 -11.96 -2.88 -0.89
C MET A 86 -11.10 -4.12 -0.58
N ASN A 87 -9.92 -4.20 -1.19
CA ASN A 87 -8.99 -5.30 -0.96
C ASN A 87 -8.44 -5.29 0.48
N GLU A 88 -8.12 -4.11 1.02
CA GLU A 88 -7.68 -3.97 2.41
C GLU A 88 -8.72 -4.50 3.40
N ALA A 89 -10.00 -4.10 3.23
CA ALA A 89 -11.09 -4.58 4.08
C ALA A 89 -11.21 -6.12 4.03
N ALA A 90 -11.18 -6.68 2.82
CA ALA A 90 -11.26 -8.12 2.62
C ALA A 90 -10.06 -8.86 3.21
N ALA A 91 -8.84 -8.32 3.06
CA ALA A 91 -7.61 -8.87 3.58
C ALA A 91 -7.60 -8.87 5.11
N LEU A 92 -7.97 -7.76 5.75
CA LEU A 92 -8.09 -7.66 7.21
C LEU A 92 -9.05 -8.72 7.76
N ASP A 93 -10.26 -8.83 7.18
CA ASP A 93 -11.24 -9.82 7.61
C ASP A 93 -10.75 -11.26 7.36
N PHE A 94 -10.06 -11.51 6.25
CA PHE A 94 -9.53 -12.82 5.92
C PHE A 94 -8.42 -13.24 6.88
N VAL A 95 -7.44 -12.37 7.14
CA VAL A 95 -6.31 -12.66 8.05
C VAL A 95 -6.83 -12.91 9.46
N ARG A 96 -7.74 -12.06 9.94
CA ARG A 96 -8.34 -12.20 11.27
C ARG A 96 -9.13 -13.50 11.45
N ARG A 97 -9.77 -14.01 10.39
CA ARG A 97 -10.55 -15.26 10.43
C ARG A 97 -9.68 -16.52 10.36
N ASN A 98 -8.49 -16.43 9.78
CA ASN A 98 -7.66 -17.59 9.46
C ASN A 98 -6.35 -17.65 10.26
N THR A 99 -6.03 -16.62 11.04
CA THR A 99 -4.80 -16.53 11.83
C THR A 99 -5.05 -15.82 13.16
N ASP A 100 -4.04 -15.83 14.02
CA ASP A 100 -3.95 -15.08 15.27
C ASP A 100 -3.16 -13.76 15.13
N LEU A 101 -2.88 -13.32 13.90
CA LEU A 101 -2.12 -12.09 13.67
C LEU A 101 -2.88 -10.88 14.24
N PRO A 102 -2.17 -9.95 14.90
CA PRO A 102 -2.76 -8.71 15.37
C PRO A 102 -3.04 -7.81 14.17
N VAL A 103 -4.30 -7.71 13.75
CA VAL A 103 -4.75 -6.84 12.66
C VAL A 103 -5.97 -6.01 13.10
N PRO A 104 -6.12 -4.76 12.60
CA PRO A 104 -7.29 -3.94 12.89
C PRO A 104 -8.59 -4.66 12.56
N ARG A 105 -9.59 -4.55 13.46
CA ARG A 105 -10.95 -4.98 13.13
C ARG A 105 -11.57 -4.02 12.12
N VAL A 106 -12.15 -4.55 11.04
CA VAL A 106 -13.01 -3.77 10.14
C VAL A 106 -14.35 -3.54 10.82
N TRP A 107 -14.82 -2.30 10.82
CA TRP A 107 -16.14 -1.95 11.33
C TRP A 107 -17.14 -1.63 10.24
N ALA A 108 -16.69 -0.91 9.22
CA ALA A 108 -17.51 -0.54 8.08
C ALA A 108 -16.64 -0.17 6.89
N TYR A 109 -17.21 -0.33 5.70
CA TYR A 109 -16.76 0.31 4.48
C TYR A 109 -17.99 0.75 3.70
N PHE A 110 -17.93 1.90 3.03
CA PHE A 110 -19.06 2.50 2.35
C PHE A 110 -18.61 3.56 1.35
N GLU A 111 -19.47 3.86 0.39
CA GLU A 111 -19.31 5.00 -0.50
C GLU A 111 -20.06 6.21 0.07
N SER A 112 -19.44 7.38 0.00
CA SER A 112 -20.02 8.63 0.47
C SER A 112 -19.49 9.78 -0.39
N ASP A 113 -20.39 10.41 -1.15
CA ASP A 113 -20.11 11.60 -1.95
C ASP A 113 -18.88 11.43 -2.87
N GLY A 114 -18.93 10.37 -3.70
CA GLY A 114 -17.89 10.05 -4.68
C GLY A 114 -16.60 9.49 -4.09
N ALA A 115 -16.50 9.33 -2.77
CA ALA A 115 -15.34 8.73 -2.10
C ALA A 115 -15.68 7.37 -1.48
N TYR A 116 -14.72 6.44 -1.52
CA TYR A 116 -14.78 5.18 -0.81
C TYR A 116 -14.10 5.30 0.55
N CYS A 117 -14.78 4.87 1.60
CA CYS A 117 -14.32 4.94 2.98
C CYS A 117 -14.11 3.52 3.54
N LEU A 118 -13.01 3.32 4.25
CA LEU A 118 -12.76 2.14 5.09
C LEU A 118 -12.54 2.59 6.54
N MET A 119 -13.35 2.06 7.45
CA MET A 119 -13.26 2.28 8.89
C MET A 119 -12.79 1.04 9.62
N THR A 120 -11.75 1.21 10.43
CA THR A 120 -11.18 0.15 11.26
C THR A 120 -10.98 0.61 12.70
N GLU A 121 -10.73 -0.36 13.57
CA GLU A 121 -10.19 -0.14 14.90
C GLU A 121 -8.87 0.64 14.84
N ALA A 122 -8.76 1.69 15.66
CA ALA A 122 -7.52 2.39 15.89
C ALA A 122 -6.66 1.56 16.83
N MET A 123 -5.50 1.16 16.34
CA MET A 123 -4.59 0.28 17.06
C MET A 123 -3.66 1.09 17.97
N PRO A 124 -3.34 0.61 19.20
CA PRO A 124 -2.37 1.24 20.08
C PRO A 124 -0.93 0.88 19.68
N GLY A 125 0.04 1.65 20.16
CA GLY A 125 1.46 1.38 19.96
C GLY A 125 2.17 2.49 19.18
N VAL A 126 3.48 2.30 19.01
CA VAL A 126 4.36 3.14 18.19
C VAL A 126 4.81 2.34 16.97
N GLU A 127 5.13 3.03 15.88
CA GLU A 127 5.69 2.37 14.71
C GLU A 127 7.04 1.70 15.05
N LEU A 128 7.32 0.54 14.45
CA LEU A 128 8.61 -0.14 14.60
C LEU A 128 9.79 0.76 14.15
N SER A 129 9.54 1.67 13.21
CA SER A 129 10.51 2.67 12.74
C SER A 129 10.99 3.59 13.87
N CYS A 130 10.12 3.88 14.85
CA CYS A 130 10.39 4.77 15.99
C CYS A 130 11.15 4.08 17.14
N LEU A 131 11.29 2.76 17.14
CA LEU A 131 12.04 2.04 18.18
C LEU A 131 13.54 2.22 18.03
N TRP A 132 14.28 2.06 19.13
CA TRP A 132 15.73 2.03 19.09
C TRP A 132 16.25 0.76 18.40
N GLU A 133 17.38 0.87 17.71
CA GLU A 133 17.94 -0.21 16.89
C GLU A 133 18.24 -1.50 17.68
N ASP A 134 18.55 -1.40 18.98
CA ASP A 134 18.76 -2.55 19.86
C ASP A 134 17.46 -3.28 20.23
N GLN A 135 16.31 -2.60 20.14
CA GLN A 135 14.98 -3.18 20.39
C GLN A 135 14.41 -3.92 19.18
N LYS A 136 14.72 -3.44 17.96
CA LYS A 136 14.15 -3.96 16.70
C LYS A 136 14.33 -5.46 16.50
N PRO A 137 15.47 -6.10 16.82
CA PRO A 137 15.65 -7.55 16.62
C PRO A 137 14.60 -8.41 17.32
N THR A 138 14.14 -8.00 18.51
CA THR A 138 13.11 -8.71 19.27
C THR A 138 11.78 -8.70 18.52
N VAL A 139 11.38 -7.54 18.02
CA VAL A 139 10.13 -7.38 17.25
C VAL A 139 10.22 -8.10 15.90
N LEU A 140 11.37 -8.00 15.22
CA LEU A 140 11.59 -8.66 13.92
C LEU A 140 11.52 -10.19 14.04
N ALA A 141 11.98 -10.76 15.15
CA ALA A 141 11.85 -12.19 15.42
C ALA A 141 10.38 -12.63 15.61
N GLU A 142 9.53 -11.78 16.19
CA GLU A 142 8.08 -11.99 16.28
C GLU A 142 7.41 -11.86 14.91
N LEU A 143 7.74 -10.80 14.16
CA LEU A 143 7.23 -10.56 12.82
C LEU A 143 7.54 -11.71 11.84
N ALA A 144 8.74 -12.29 11.92
CA ALA A 144 9.12 -13.45 11.11
C ALA A 144 8.22 -14.66 11.35
N LYS A 145 7.72 -14.85 12.58
CA LYS A 145 6.74 -15.91 12.90
C LYS A 145 5.40 -15.61 12.23
N HIS A 146 4.92 -14.38 12.32
CA HIS A 146 3.67 -13.97 11.66
C HIS A 146 3.72 -14.14 10.14
N VAL A 147 4.82 -13.77 9.48
CA VAL A 147 4.95 -14.03 8.04
C VAL A 147 5.03 -15.51 7.71
N THR A 148 5.66 -16.31 8.56
CA THR A 148 5.64 -17.77 8.39
C THR A 148 4.20 -18.29 8.46
N THR A 149 3.40 -17.82 9.41
CA THR A 149 1.96 -18.14 9.50
C THR A 149 1.20 -17.72 8.23
N LEU A 150 1.39 -16.51 7.72
CA LEU A 150 0.74 -16.05 6.48
C LEU A 150 1.05 -16.96 5.29
N LYS A 151 2.31 -17.41 5.17
CA LYS A 151 2.76 -18.29 4.07
C LYS A 151 2.17 -19.70 4.14
N THR A 152 1.55 -20.09 5.26
CA THR A 152 0.77 -21.34 5.35
C THR A 152 -0.59 -21.22 4.67
N LEU A 153 -1.12 -20.01 4.49
CA LEU A 153 -2.37 -19.77 3.79
C LEU A 153 -2.14 -19.90 2.28
N ARG A 154 -2.88 -20.82 1.65
CA ARG A 154 -2.68 -21.21 0.25
C ARG A 154 -3.94 -21.04 -0.60
N SER A 155 -3.74 -20.68 -1.87
CA SER A 155 -4.78 -20.56 -2.88
C SER A 155 -4.33 -21.10 -4.25
N ASP A 156 -5.28 -21.60 -5.02
CA ASP A 156 -5.18 -21.94 -6.44
C ASP A 156 -5.46 -20.73 -7.35
N ARG A 157 -6.04 -19.65 -6.80
CA ARG A 157 -6.32 -18.40 -7.50
C ARG A 157 -5.40 -17.27 -7.03
N LEU A 158 -4.92 -16.49 -7.99
CA LEU A 158 -4.17 -15.26 -7.77
C LEU A 158 -5.11 -14.11 -7.35
N GLY A 159 -4.61 -13.20 -6.52
CA GLY A 159 -5.32 -11.99 -6.09
C GLY A 159 -5.75 -12.01 -4.63
N GLY A 160 -6.47 -10.98 -4.20
CA GLY A 160 -6.97 -10.83 -2.84
C GLY A 160 -8.02 -11.88 -2.45
N PRO A 161 -8.50 -11.87 -1.19
CA PRO A 161 -9.48 -12.86 -0.71
C PRO A 161 -10.80 -12.90 -1.49
N THR A 162 -11.16 -11.81 -2.18
CA THR A 162 -12.35 -11.70 -3.03
C THR A 162 -12.09 -12.01 -4.51
N GLY A 163 -10.85 -12.33 -4.87
CA GLY A 163 -10.40 -12.49 -6.26
C GLY A 163 -10.00 -11.19 -6.95
N LEU A 164 -10.14 -10.04 -6.27
CA LEU A 164 -9.67 -8.75 -6.78
C LEU A 164 -8.14 -8.73 -6.86
N VAL A 165 -7.60 -8.44 -8.05
CA VAL A 165 -6.15 -8.36 -8.24
C VAL A 165 -5.69 -6.93 -8.07
N VAL A 166 -4.93 -6.68 -7.00
CA VAL A 166 -4.25 -5.39 -6.76
C VAL A 166 -2.75 -5.62 -6.92
N PRO A 167 -2.13 -5.17 -8.03
CA PRO A 167 -0.71 -5.38 -8.27
C PRO A 167 0.15 -4.73 -7.17
N PRO A 168 1.11 -5.45 -6.57
CA PRO A 168 2.08 -4.90 -5.63
C PRO A 168 2.79 -3.67 -6.23
N VAL A 169 3.07 -2.66 -5.40
CA VAL A 169 3.70 -1.39 -5.83
C VAL A 169 4.97 -1.62 -6.67
N ARG A 170 5.82 -2.57 -6.26
CA ARG A 170 7.09 -2.89 -6.94
C ARG A 170 6.95 -3.53 -8.32
N LEU A 171 5.78 -4.08 -8.66
CA LEU A 171 5.51 -4.64 -9.98
C LEU A 171 4.88 -3.60 -10.93
N ARG A 172 4.86 -2.32 -10.52
CA ARG A 172 4.29 -1.22 -11.31
C ARG A 172 5.28 -0.56 -12.28
N SER A 173 6.30 -1.27 -12.76
CA SER A 173 7.27 -0.72 -13.73
C SER A 173 7.06 -1.28 -15.14
N GLY A 174 6.82 -0.36 -16.08
CA GLY A 174 6.82 -0.54 -17.54
C GLY A 174 6.05 0.60 -18.20
N GLY A 175 6.75 1.65 -18.69
CA GLY A 175 6.13 2.87 -19.21
C GLY A 175 7.03 3.89 -19.92
N ASP A 176 8.35 3.91 -19.69
CA ASP A 176 9.35 4.39 -20.65
C ASP A 176 10.00 3.14 -21.26
N GLY A 177 10.04 3.11 -22.60
CA GLY A 177 10.09 1.89 -23.39
C GLY A 177 11.27 0.95 -23.14
N GLU A 178 10.96 -0.33 -22.97
CA GLU A 178 11.69 -1.41 -23.61
C GLU A 178 10.73 -2.56 -23.89
N GLU A 179 10.60 -2.88 -25.18
CA GLU A 179 9.73 -3.89 -25.76
C GLU A 179 10.29 -5.29 -25.46
N LEU A 180 9.71 -6.00 -24.50
CA LEU A 180 9.95 -7.44 -24.34
C LEU A 180 8.99 -8.21 -25.25
N SER A 181 9.49 -8.57 -26.43
CA SER A 181 8.84 -9.50 -27.34
C SER A 181 8.72 -10.89 -26.71
N GLY A 182 7.50 -11.35 -26.44
CA GLY A 182 7.20 -12.70 -25.97
C GLY A 182 5.71 -12.90 -25.73
N GLU A 183 5.00 -13.32 -26.78
CA GLU A 183 3.56 -13.54 -26.79
C GLU A 183 3.12 -14.67 -25.83
N SER A 184 2.25 -14.36 -24.86
CA SER A 184 0.88 -14.92 -24.79
C SER A 184 0.14 -14.49 -23.49
N GLU A 185 -1.04 -13.91 -23.69
CA GLU A 185 -2.13 -13.67 -22.72
C GLU A 185 -1.94 -12.64 -21.60
N THR A 186 -1.56 -11.40 -21.96
CA THR A 186 -1.82 -10.18 -21.16
C THR A 186 -2.61 -9.16 -21.97
N ARG A 187 -3.86 -9.49 -22.34
CA ARG A 187 -4.76 -8.50 -22.95
C ARG A 187 -5.39 -7.62 -21.88
N GLY A 188 -4.90 -6.37 -21.79
CA GLY A 188 -5.69 -5.23 -21.33
C GLY A 188 -5.49 -4.81 -19.87
N TRP A 189 -4.26 -4.47 -19.48
CA TRP A 189 -4.08 -3.56 -18.35
C TRP A 189 -4.13 -2.14 -18.93
N GLY A 190 -5.22 -1.44 -18.59
CA GLY A 190 -5.62 -0.17 -19.19
C GLY A 190 -4.50 0.86 -19.25
N GLY A 191 -4.40 1.49 -20.43
CA GLY A 191 -3.51 2.61 -20.68
C GLY A 191 -3.86 3.81 -19.82
N ASP A 192 -2.88 4.70 -19.71
CA ASP A 192 -2.91 5.91 -18.90
C ASP A 192 -4.10 6.80 -19.28
N GLU A 193 -4.99 7.07 -18.32
CA GLU A 193 -5.86 8.25 -18.40
C GLU A 193 -5.15 9.41 -17.69
N GLU A 194 -4.15 9.97 -18.36
CA GLU A 194 -3.68 11.32 -18.07
C GLU A 194 -4.64 12.31 -18.76
N ILE A 195 -5.39 13.07 -17.96
CA ILE A 195 -6.26 14.11 -18.50
C ILE A 195 -5.44 15.38 -18.65
N HIS A 196 -4.95 15.65 -19.87
CA HIS A 196 -4.42 16.95 -20.23
C HIS A 196 -5.57 17.94 -20.42
N VAL A 197 -5.55 19.04 -19.66
CA VAL A 197 -6.52 20.13 -19.85
C VAL A 197 -6.06 20.99 -21.03
N GLU A 198 -6.69 20.85 -22.20
CA GLU A 198 -6.49 21.76 -23.32
C GLU A 198 -7.05 23.16 -22.97
N GLN A 199 -6.17 24.15 -22.83
CA GLN A 199 -6.59 25.56 -22.81
C GLN A 199 -6.79 26.05 -24.25
N GLN A 200 -8.02 26.44 -24.59
CA GLN A 200 -8.34 27.11 -25.86
C GLN A 200 -7.79 28.56 -25.86
N GLY A 201 -6.79 28.80 -26.71
CA GLY A 201 -6.68 29.94 -27.62
C GLY A 201 -6.58 31.36 -27.04
N GLY A 202 -5.36 31.90 -27.02
CA GLY A 202 -5.08 33.34 -27.00
C GLY A 202 -3.84 33.67 -27.83
N LEU A 203 -4.04 34.24 -29.01
CA LEU A 203 -3.02 34.64 -30.00
C LEU A 203 -1.99 35.64 -29.43
N HIS A 204 -0.69 35.35 -29.58
CA HIS A 204 0.32 36.34 -29.95
C HIS A 204 1.52 35.66 -30.63
N GLN A 205 1.84 36.13 -31.85
CA GLN A 205 3.05 35.76 -32.60
C GLN A 205 4.19 36.76 -32.31
N PRO A 206 5.45 36.38 -32.61
CA PRO A 206 6.65 36.90 -31.95
C PRO A 206 7.38 37.99 -32.74
N GLN A 207 8.32 38.70 -32.09
CA GLN A 207 9.39 39.47 -32.75
C GLN A 207 10.70 39.53 -31.92
N PRO A 208 11.86 39.82 -32.54
CA PRO A 208 13.12 39.12 -32.27
C PRO A 208 14.22 39.97 -31.59
N GLY A 209 15.19 39.26 -31.01
CA GLY A 209 16.62 39.57 -31.09
C GLY A 209 17.27 40.36 -29.96
N SER A 210 18.15 39.70 -29.21
CA SER A 210 19.55 40.14 -29.02
C SER A 210 20.35 39.04 -28.31
N GLN A 211 21.51 38.70 -28.90
CA GLN A 211 22.53 37.78 -28.40
C GLN A 211 23.22 38.36 -27.14
N GLU A 212 23.69 37.50 -26.24
CA GLU A 212 25.09 37.43 -25.77
C GLU A 212 25.23 36.47 -24.56
N GLY A 213 26.34 35.72 -24.53
CA GLY A 213 26.85 35.07 -23.31
C GLY A 213 26.81 33.55 -23.28
N GLN A 214 27.63 32.88 -24.10
CA GLN A 214 28.02 31.47 -23.91
C GLN A 214 29.33 31.45 -23.10
N ASP A 215 29.30 30.91 -21.88
CA ASP A 215 30.49 30.43 -21.19
C ASP A 215 30.57 28.90 -21.36
N GLU A 216 31.48 28.47 -22.24
CA GLU A 216 31.90 27.08 -22.41
C GLU A 216 32.67 26.61 -21.16
N LEU A 217 32.10 25.69 -20.39
CA LEU A 217 32.87 24.84 -19.49
C LEU A 217 33.27 23.56 -20.24
N HIS A 218 34.50 23.58 -20.76
CA HIS A 218 35.18 22.41 -21.33
C HIS A 218 35.25 21.25 -20.33
N LEU A 219 34.62 20.13 -20.66
CA LEU A 219 34.90 18.82 -20.06
C LEU A 219 36.02 18.13 -20.87
N PRO A 220 37.06 17.56 -20.23
CA PRO A 220 38.09 16.80 -20.93
C PRO A 220 37.57 15.43 -21.41
N PRO A 221 38.13 14.86 -22.49
CA PRO A 221 37.71 13.58 -23.04
C PRO A 221 38.10 12.42 -22.12
N LEU A 222 37.22 11.43 -22.03
CA LEU A 222 37.49 10.13 -21.40
C LEU A 222 38.53 9.37 -22.23
N PRO A 223 39.52 8.71 -21.61
CA PRO A 223 40.53 7.94 -22.35
C PRO A 223 39.98 6.59 -22.82
N GLU A 224 40.36 6.25 -24.05
CA GLU A 224 40.08 5.00 -24.74
C GLU A 224 40.75 3.77 -24.08
N GLU A 225 40.13 2.63 -24.38
CA GLU A 225 40.42 1.29 -23.87
C GLU A 225 41.86 0.81 -24.07
N SER A 226 42.34 0.01 -23.12
CA SER A 226 43.44 -0.92 -23.36
C SER A 226 42.92 -2.36 -23.29
N SER A 227 43.06 -3.01 -24.44
CA SER A 227 42.89 -4.42 -24.72
C SER A 227 43.66 -5.33 -23.76
N GLN A 228 42.95 -6.23 -23.07
CA GLN A 228 43.53 -7.46 -22.56
C GLN A 228 42.62 -8.64 -22.89
N THR A 229 43.12 -9.48 -23.79
CA THR A 229 42.60 -10.79 -24.16
C THR A 229 42.71 -11.76 -22.99
N PHE A 230 41.59 -12.36 -22.59
CA PHE A 230 41.57 -13.58 -21.78
C PHE A 230 40.61 -14.60 -22.41
N ASP A 231 41.11 -15.83 -22.51
CA ASP A 231 40.52 -16.98 -23.20
C ASP A 231 39.09 -17.32 -22.76
N SER A 232 38.27 -17.67 -23.75
CA SER A 232 36.91 -18.22 -23.54
C SER A 232 36.98 -19.71 -23.16
N PRO A 233 36.32 -20.17 -22.09
CA PRO A 233 35.87 -21.54 -22.00
C PRO A 233 34.40 -21.62 -22.43
N THR A 234 34.21 -22.24 -23.58
CA THR A 234 32.91 -22.74 -24.07
C THR A 234 32.33 -23.75 -23.08
N GLY A 235 31.25 -23.37 -22.42
CA GLY A 235 30.50 -24.27 -21.54
C GLY A 235 29.18 -23.63 -21.12
N SER A 236 28.09 -24.05 -21.75
CA SER A 236 26.73 -23.67 -21.37
C SER A 236 26.50 -23.95 -19.87
N PRO A 237 25.93 -23.02 -19.08
CA PRO A 237 25.57 -23.32 -17.70
C PRO A 237 24.40 -24.30 -17.68
N GLN A 238 24.71 -25.58 -17.43
CA GLN A 238 23.69 -26.55 -17.07
C GLN A 238 23.17 -26.23 -15.66
N LEU A 239 21.85 -26.10 -15.53
CA LEU A 239 21.19 -26.08 -14.21
C LEU A 239 21.59 -27.34 -13.42
N PRO A 240 21.93 -27.22 -12.12
CA PRO A 240 22.21 -28.40 -11.32
C PRO A 240 20.97 -29.28 -11.18
N ASN A 241 21.15 -30.56 -11.52
CA ASN A 241 20.16 -31.63 -11.45
C ASN A 241 19.48 -31.73 -10.07
N SER A 242 18.17 -31.96 -10.13
CA SER A 242 17.29 -32.26 -9.01
C SER A 242 17.86 -33.36 -8.11
N THR A 243 18.06 -33.06 -6.83
CA THR A 243 18.08 -34.09 -5.80
C THR A 243 16.85 -33.90 -4.91
N SER A 244 16.04 -34.95 -4.88
CA SER A 244 14.70 -35.08 -4.34
C SER A 244 14.59 -34.72 -2.84
N LEU A 245 13.82 -33.66 -2.55
CA LEU A 245 12.90 -33.64 -1.43
C LEU A 245 11.50 -33.73 -2.03
N ALA A 246 11.00 -34.96 -2.20
CA ALA A 246 9.61 -35.22 -2.57
C ALA A 246 8.69 -34.76 -1.44
N THR A 247 8.46 -33.45 -1.39
CA THR A 247 7.33 -32.85 -0.71
C THR A 247 6.22 -32.87 -1.75
N THR A 248 5.12 -33.57 -1.48
CA THR A 248 3.92 -33.50 -2.31
C THR A 248 3.67 -32.02 -2.62
N PRO A 249 3.62 -31.59 -3.90
CA PRO A 249 3.41 -30.19 -4.20
C PRO A 249 2.06 -29.83 -3.59
N SER A 250 2.05 -28.88 -2.65
CA SER A 250 0.82 -28.18 -2.29
C SER A 250 0.15 -27.84 -3.61
N SER A 251 -1.05 -28.40 -3.87
CA SER A 251 -1.78 -28.21 -5.13
C SER A 251 -2.13 -26.75 -5.43
N LYS A 252 -1.83 -25.87 -4.46
CA LYS A 252 -2.05 -24.44 -4.46
C LYS A 252 -0.70 -23.72 -4.59
N PRO A 253 -0.41 -23.12 -5.77
CA PRO A 253 0.88 -22.50 -6.08
C PRO A 253 1.09 -21.15 -5.37
N TYR A 254 0.03 -20.53 -4.86
CA TYR A 254 0.09 -19.19 -4.28
C TYR A 254 0.06 -19.22 -2.75
N VAL A 255 0.84 -18.32 -2.15
CA VAL A 255 0.87 -18.03 -0.71
C VAL A 255 0.24 -16.68 -0.45
N PHE A 256 -0.34 -16.48 0.73
CA PHE A 256 -0.84 -15.17 1.12
C PHE A 256 0.32 -14.23 1.50
N CYS A 257 0.38 -13.09 0.83
CA CYS A 257 1.39 -12.05 1.00
C CYS A 257 0.75 -10.75 1.45
N HIS A 258 1.46 -9.97 2.26
CA HIS A 258 1.12 -8.60 2.63
C HIS A 258 1.43 -7.62 1.49
N ASN A 259 2.56 -7.83 0.80
CA ASN A 259 3.08 -7.04 -0.33
C ASN A 259 3.50 -5.60 -0.05
N ASP A 260 3.17 -5.02 1.09
CA ASP A 260 3.67 -3.69 1.51
C ASP A 260 4.14 -3.66 2.98
N LEU A 261 4.90 -4.69 3.36
CA LEU A 261 5.37 -4.84 4.73
C LEU A 261 6.66 -4.03 4.91
N HIS A 262 6.63 -3.03 5.79
CA HIS A 262 7.78 -2.21 6.20
C HIS A 262 7.56 -1.66 7.62
N GLN A 263 8.60 -1.06 8.24
CA GLN A 263 8.60 -0.73 9.67
C GLN A 263 7.45 0.19 10.11
N ASN A 264 7.03 1.16 9.29
CA ASN A 264 5.90 2.06 9.63
C ASN A 264 4.54 1.33 9.64
N ASN A 265 4.42 0.19 8.96
CA ASN A 265 3.21 -0.63 8.93
C ASN A 265 3.15 -1.65 10.08
N ILE A 266 4.09 -1.61 11.02
CA ILE A 266 4.12 -2.45 12.22
C ILE A 266 3.99 -1.56 13.45
N LEU A 267 2.93 -1.74 14.23
CA LEU A 267 2.79 -1.12 15.53
C LEU A 267 3.27 -2.04 16.64
N VAL A 268 3.94 -1.46 17.63
CA VAL A 268 4.57 -2.15 18.75
C VAL A 268 4.22 -1.46 20.05
N ASP A 269 3.97 -2.24 21.10
CA ASP A 269 3.98 -1.72 22.47
C ASP A 269 5.43 -1.47 22.90
N PRO A 270 5.84 -0.21 23.14
CA PRO A 270 7.24 0.12 23.44
C PRO A 270 7.72 -0.44 24.80
N SER A 271 6.81 -0.83 25.69
CA SER A 271 7.14 -1.39 27.00
C SER A 271 7.38 -2.89 26.97
N THR A 272 6.65 -3.62 26.11
CA THR A 272 6.71 -5.09 26.02
C THR A 272 7.41 -5.59 24.76
N LEU A 273 7.64 -4.70 23.77
CA LEU A 273 8.13 -5.00 22.42
C LEU A 273 7.27 -6.02 21.68
N LYS A 274 5.98 -6.10 22.02
CA LYS A 274 4.98 -6.94 21.34
C LYS A 274 4.33 -6.21 20.20
N ILE A 275 4.13 -6.92 19.08
CA ILE A 275 3.42 -6.38 17.93
C ILE A 275 1.96 -6.22 18.32
N THR A 276 1.46 -4.99 18.28
CA THR A 276 0.06 -4.66 18.55
C THR A 276 -0.77 -4.62 17.28
N ALA A 277 -0.16 -4.35 16.11
CA ALA A 277 -0.83 -4.41 14.82
C ALA A 277 0.13 -4.55 13.63
N ILE A 278 -0.34 -5.24 12.60
CA ILE A 278 0.18 -5.16 11.23
C ILE A 278 -0.86 -4.41 10.39
N LEU A 279 -0.44 -3.33 9.73
CA LEU A 279 -1.28 -2.36 9.03
C LEU A 279 -1.07 -2.38 7.51
N ASP A 280 -2.00 -1.75 6.79
CA ASP A 280 -1.92 -1.46 5.35
C ASP A 280 -1.92 -2.67 4.41
N TRP A 281 -3.00 -3.45 4.49
CA TRP A 281 -3.18 -4.69 3.72
C TRP A 281 -3.73 -4.48 2.31
N GLU A 282 -3.67 -3.26 1.77
CA GLU A 282 -4.36 -2.94 0.51
C GLU A 282 -3.79 -3.65 -0.72
N TYR A 283 -2.53 -4.07 -0.65
CA TYR A 283 -1.84 -4.87 -1.67
C TYR A 283 -1.83 -6.37 -1.38
N ALA A 284 -2.46 -6.79 -0.28
CA ALA A 284 -2.40 -8.17 0.18
C ALA A 284 -3.17 -9.12 -0.73
N GLY A 285 -2.72 -10.37 -0.82
CA GLY A 285 -3.38 -11.39 -1.60
C GLY A 285 -2.54 -12.63 -1.81
N PHE A 286 -3.08 -13.57 -2.58
CA PHE A 286 -2.41 -14.79 -2.96
C PHE A 286 -1.54 -14.57 -4.19
N TYR A 287 -0.23 -14.70 -4.01
CA TYR A 287 0.78 -14.50 -5.05
C TYR A 287 1.86 -15.60 -4.97
N PRO A 288 2.69 -15.76 -6.02
CA PRO A 288 3.86 -16.62 -5.93
C PRO A 288 4.77 -16.18 -4.77
N ALA A 289 5.36 -17.12 -4.04
CA ALA A 289 6.12 -16.81 -2.83
C ALA A 289 7.33 -15.88 -3.04
N TRP A 290 7.87 -15.81 -4.27
CA TRP A 290 8.95 -14.91 -4.62
C TRP A 290 8.51 -13.45 -4.73
N VAL A 291 7.21 -13.18 -4.91
CA VAL A 291 6.67 -11.83 -5.00
C VAL A 291 6.99 -11.09 -3.71
N GLU A 292 6.70 -11.67 -2.55
CA GLU A 292 7.06 -11.11 -1.24
C GLU A 292 8.46 -11.56 -0.81
N CYS A 293 9.47 -10.76 -1.16
CA CYS A 293 10.87 -11.06 -0.90
C CYS A 293 11.17 -11.13 0.61
N PRO A 294 11.49 -12.30 1.19
CA PRO A 294 11.66 -12.46 2.64
C PRO A 294 12.77 -11.61 3.25
N ALA A 295 13.79 -11.22 2.47
CA ALA A 295 14.93 -10.43 2.94
C ALA A 295 14.71 -8.91 2.86
N ALA A 296 13.78 -8.45 2.01
CA ALA A 296 13.51 -7.02 1.78
C ALA A 296 12.31 -6.47 2.58
N CYS A 297 11.41 -7.35 3.04
CA CYS A 297 10.13 -6.97 3.66
C CYS A 297 10.20 -6.43 5.12
N TYR A 298 11.34 -6.47 5.80
CA TYR A 298 11.42 -5.94 7.18
C TYR A 298 12.66 -5.05 7.43
N THR A 299 13.60 -5.06 6.51
CA THR A 299 14.83 -4.26 6.54
C THR A 299 14.66 -2.92 5.84
N ARG A 300 13.58 -2.73 5.07
CA ARG A 300 13.26 -1.45 4.45
C ARG A 300 12.87 -0.44 5.53
N LEU A 301 13.72 0.59 5.68
CA LEU A 301 13.34 1.83 6.35
C LEU A 301 12.18 2.43 5.54
N GLY A 302 11.03 2.70 6.17
CA GLY A 302 9.89 3.29 5.47
C GLY A 302 10.25 4.68 4.94
N ASP A 303 9.63 5.09 3.84
CA ASP A 303 9.69 6.50 3.42
C ASP A 303 9.03 7.33 4.54
N CYS A 304 9.77 8.28 5.12
CA CYS A 304 9.29 9.12 6.20
C CYS A 304 8.12 9.99 5.71
N VAL A 305 6.89 9.53 5.86
CA VAL A 305 5.73 10.41 5.94
C VAL A 305 5.64 10.81 7.40
N GLY A 306 6.28 11.92 7.77
CA GLY A 306 6.31 12.42 9.14
C GLY A 306 4.90 12.65 9.68
N LEU A 307 4.36 11.66 10.37
CA LEU A 307 3.28 11.85 11.32
C LEU A 307 3.96 12.19 12.64
N GLU A 308 4.26 13.48 12.84
CA GLU A 308 4.71 13.97 14.14
C GLU A 308 3.57 13.73 15.13
N PHE A 309 3.73 12.72 15.97
CA PHE A 309 2.88 12.50 17.14
C PHE A 309 3.27 13.55 18.19
N GLN A 310 2.43 14.58 18.37
CA GLN A 310 2.42 15.42 19.58
C GLN A 310 1.49 14.82 20.63
#